data_AF-A0A820R9U2-F1
#
_entry.id   AF-A0A820R9U2-F1
#
_cell.length_a   1.000
_cell.length_b   1.000
_cell.length_c   1.000
_cell.angle_alpha   90.00
_cell.angle_beta   90.00
_cell.angle_gamma   90.00
#
_symmetry.space_group_name_H-M   'P 1'
#
loop_
_entity.id
_entity.type
_entity.pdbx_description
1 polymer ?
#
loop_
_entity_poly.entity_id
_entity_poly.type
_entity_poly.pdbx_seq_one_letter_code
_entity_poly.pdbx_strand_id
1 'polypeptide(L)'
;FNQSLLINETYNDYKIWIDESVDYVCKQVYFDDNNIKLNVSRNFTLGDEYFNRNWPLIDQRLTQAGRRLASLLNQLAKNRSSRKFPPDTQALIIVLCIALAIGIFAVLSVCLYKRKHIIKHNVLISE
;
A
#
# COMPACT_ATOMS: atom_id res chain seq x y z
N PHE A 1 7.02 17.10 -3.15
CA PHE A 1 6.79 15.84 -3.89
C PHE A 1 5.56 16.07 -4.76
N ASN A 2 5.71 16.11 -6.09
CA ASN A 2 4.68 16.63 -7.00
C ASN A 2 3.65 15.54 -7.33
N GLN A 3 2.51 15.59 -6.64
CA GLN A 3 1.43 14.61 -6.78
C GLN A 3 0.79 14.61 -8.18
N SER A 4 0.85 15.75 -8.89
CA SER A 4 0.38 15.92 -10.27
C SER A 4 1.21 15.17 -11.31
N LEU A 5 2.53 15.04 -11.10
CA LEU A 5 3.42 14.32 -12.02
C LEU A 5 3.15 12.82 -11.99
N LEU A 6 2.95 12.27 -10.79
CA LEU A 6 2.68 10.85 -10.58
C LEU A 6 1.33 10.44 -11.18
N ILE A 7 0.30 11.29 -11.07
CA ILE A 7 -1.02 11.06 -11.66
C ILE A 7 -0.94 11.04 -13.20
N ASN A 8 -0.10 11.89 -13.79
CA ASN A 8 0.04 11.99 -15.24
C ASN A 8 0.78 10.77 -15.85
N GLU A 9 1.83 10.28 -15.19
CA GLU A 9 2.51 9.04 -15.59
C GLU A 9 1.58 7.83 -15.46
N THR A 10 0.86 7.73 -14.35
CA THR A 10 -0.06 6.60 -14.13
C THR A 10 -1.22 6.59 -15.15
N TYR A 11 -1.75 7.77 -15.53
CA TYR A 11 -2.78 7.88 -16.56
C TYR A 11 -2.32 7.35 -17.93
N ASN A 12 -1.07 7.64 -18.30
CA ASN A 12 -0.50 7.15 -19.55
C ASN A 12 -0.29 5.63 -19.51
N ASP A 13 0.12 5.08 -18.35
CA ASP A 13 0.28 3.64 -18.16
C ASP A 13 -1.04 2.87 -18.34
N TYR A 14 -2.14 3.34 -17.74
CA TYR A 14 -3.43 2.67 -17.89
C TYR A 14 -3.90 2.63 -19.34
N LYS A 15 -3.69 3.72 -20.08
CA LYS A 15 -4.04 3.79 -21.49
C LYS A 15 -3.31 2.72 -22.30
N ILE A 16 -2.00 2.57 -22.07
CA ILE A 16 -1.19 1.51 -22.72
C ILE A 16 -1.75 0.13 -22.39
N TRP A 17 -2.14 -0.13 -21.14
CA TRP A 17 -2.65 -1.45 -20.73
C TRP A 17 -4.00 -1.77 -21.37
N ILE A 18 -4.85 -0.76 -21.53
CA ILE A 18 -6.13 -0.86 -22.22
C ILE A 18 -5.89 -1.13 -23.71
N ASP A 19 -5.04 -0.34 -24.36
CA ASP A 19 -4.74 -0.48 -25.78
C ASP A 19 -4.17 -1.87 -26.10
N GLU A 20 -3.25 -2.37 -25.28
CA GLU A 20 -2.73 -3.74 -25.39
C GLU A 20 -3.83 -4.81 -25.28
N SER A 21 -4.79 -4.62 -24.38
CA SER A 21 -5.88 -5.58 -24.15
C SER A 21 -6.87 -5.56 -25.31
N VAL A 22 -7.20 -4.38 -25.81
CA VAL A 22 -8.06 -4.19 -26.99
C VAL A 22 -7.42 -4.82 -28.22
N ASP A 23 -6.12 -4.60 -28.44
CA ASP A 23 -5.37 -5.19 -29.55
C ASP A 23 -5.41 -6.73 -29.51
N TYR A 24 -5.22 -7.32 -28.33
CA TYR A 24 -5.31 -8.77 -28.14
C TYR A 24 -6.71 -9.31 -28.47
N VAL A 25 -7.76 -8.70 -27.91
CA VAL A 25 -9.15 -9.12 -28.15
C VAL A 25 -9.49 -9.05 -29.64
N CYS A 26 -9.10 -7.95 -30.29
CA CYS A 26 -9.31 -7.75 -31.72
C CYS A 26 -8.57 -8.75 -32.61
N LYS A 27 -7.40 -9.24 -32.19
CA LYS A 27 -6.58 -10.17 -32.98
C LYS A 27 -6.89 -11.64 -32.73
N GLN A 28 -7.39 -12.00 -31.53
CA GLN A 28 -7.44 -13.39 -31.10
C GLN A 28 -8.82 -13.84 -30.64
N VAL A 29 -9.49 -13.03 -29.80
CA VAL A 29 -10.73 -13.44 -29.12
C VAL A 29 -11.93 -13.45 -30.05
N TYR A 30 -11.99 -12.52 -31.02
CA TYR A 30 -13.11 -12.44 -31.95
C TYR A 30 -13.05 -13.43 -33.12
N PHE A 31 -12.11 -14.37 -33.12
CA PHE A 31 -11.93 -15.34 -34.19
C PHE A 31 -12.05 -16.77 -33.66
N ASP A 32 -12.75 -17.63 -34.40
CA ASP A 32 -12.91 -19.05 -34.08
C ASP A 32 -11.68 -19.90 -34.47
N ASP A 33 -11.83 -21.22 -34.47
CA ASP A 33 -10.78 -22.18 -34.87
C ASP A 33 -10.31 -21.93 -36.31
N ASN A 34 -11.23 -21.59 -37.21
CA ASN A 34 -10.98 -21.38 -38.64
C ASN A 34 -10.60 -19.93 -38.99
N ASN A 35 -10.29 -19.10 -37.98
CA ASN A 35 -10.02 -17.68 -38.14
C ASN A 35 -11.20 -16.89 -38.75
N ILE A 36 -12.42 -17.38 -38.56
CA ILE A 36 -13.65 -16.71 -38.96
C ILE A 36 -14.12 -15.85 -37.79
N LYS A 37 -14.55 -14.63 -38.10
CA LYS A 37 -15.07 -13.72 -37.08
C LYS A 37 -16.28 -14.34 -36.39
N LEU A 38 -16.22 -14.44 -35.07
CA LEU A 38 -17.29 -14.99 -34.24
C LEU A 38 -18.58 -14.20 -34.44
N ASN A 39 -19.65 -14.94 -34.73
CA ASN A 39 -20.98 -14.38 -34.81
C ASN A 39 -21.76 -14.74 -33.56
N VAL A 40 -21.85 -13.80 -32.62
CA VAL A 40 -22.59 -13.95 -31.36
C VAL A 40 -24.09 -14.23 -31.54
N SER A 41 -24.63 -14.01 -32.73
CA SER A 41 -26.04 -14.30 -33.06
C SER A 41 -26.27 -15.73 -33.57
N ARG A 42 -25.21 -16.54 -33.70
CA ARG A 42 -25.29 -17.94 -34.12
C ARG A 42 -24.70 -18.83 -33.04
N ASN A 43 -25.19 -20.07 -32.93
CA ASN A 43 -24.51 -21.08 -32.13
C ASN A 43 -23.13 -21.34 -32.77
N PHE A 44 -22.09 -21.11 -32.00
CA PHE A 44 -20.72 -21.48 -32.33
C PHE A 44 -20.15 -22.32 -31.19
N THR A 45 -19.17 -23.15 -31.50
CA THR A 45 -18.44 -23.94 -30.51
C THR A 45 -16.98 -23.58 -30.66
N LEU A 46 -16.31 -23.31 -29.54
CA LEU A 46 -14.87 -23.06 -29.51
C LEU A 46 -14.19 -24.40 -29.25
N GLY A 47 -13.40 -24.86 -30.20
CA GLY A 47 -12.70 -26.14 -30.10
C GLY A 47 -11.34 -26.02 -29.41
N ASP A 48 -10.62 -27.13 -29.47
CA ASP A 48 -9.30 -27.26 -28.86
C ASP A 48 -8.27 -26.35 -29.53
N GLU A 49 -8.42 -26.01 -30.82
CA GLU A 49 -7.50 -25.09 -31.51
C GLU A 49 -7.60 -23.66 -30.96
N TYR A 50 -8.80 -23.15 -30.75
CA TYR A 50 -9.05 -21.88 -30.08
C TYR A 50 -8.48 -21.90 -28.66
N PHE A 51 -8.70 -22.98 -27.92
CA PHE A 51 -8.15 -23.13 -26.58
C PHE A 51 -6.61 -23.08 -26.60
N ASN A 52 -5.97 -23.95 -27.39
CA ASN A 52 -4.51 -24.07 -27.46
C ASN A 52 -3.83 -22.79 -27.95
N ARG A 53 -4.46 -22.06 -28.89
CA ARG A 53 -3.97 -20.77 -29.38
C ARG A 53 -4.05 -19.68 -28.31
N ASN A 54 -5.15 -19.63 -27.56
CA ASN A 54 -5.40 -18.54 -26.60
C ASN A 54 -4.78 -18.79 -25.22
N TRP A 55 -4.64 -20.04 -24.80
CA TRP A 55 -4.12 -20.42 -23.48
C TRP A 55 -2.78 -19.74 -23.11
N PRO A 56 -1.70 -19.84 -23.92
CA PRO A 56 -0.43 -19.22 -23.57
C PRO A 56 -0.52 -17.69 -23.50
N LEU A 57 -1.39 -17.08 -24.29
CA LEU A 57 -1.60 -15.63 -24.31
C LEU A 57 -2.33 -15.17 -23.05
N ILE A 58 -3.35 -15.90 -22.62
CA ILE A 58 -4.08 -15.64 -21.37
C ILE A 58 -3.13 -15.76 -20.19
N ASP A 59 -2.29 -16.80 -20.13
CA ASP A 59 -1.31 -16.99 -19.06
C ASP A 59 -0.29 -15.83 -18.99
N GLN A 60 0.21 -15.40 -20.15
CA GLN A 60 1.09 -14.23 -20.25
C GLN A 60 0.40 -12.96 -19.71
N ARG A 61 -0.86 -12.73 -20.09
CA ARG A 61 -1.64 -11.56 -19.66
C ARG A 61 -1.94 -11.58 -18.17
N LEU A 62 -2.24 -12.75 -17.61
CA LEU A 62 -2.45 -12.92 -16.17
C LEU A 62 -1.18 -12.59 -15.38
N THR A 63 -0.04 -13.09 -15.84
CA THR A 63 1.27 -12.78 -15.24
C THR A 63 1.59 -11.28 -15.33
N GLN A 64 1.31 -10.65 -16.48
CA GLN A 64 1.53 -9.22 -16.70
C GLN A 64 0.64 -8.38 -15.77
N ALA A 65 -0.63 -8.74 -15.60
CA ALA A 65 -1.56 -8.09 -14.69
C ALA A 65 -1.07 -8.17 -13.23
N GLY A 66 -0.61 -9.35 -12.80
CA GLY A 66 -0.03 -9.54 -11.47
C GLY A 66 1.19 -8.64 -11.22
N ARG A 67 2.11 -8.56 -12.18
CA ARG A 67 3.30 -7.67 -12.09
C ARG A 67 2.90 -6.19 -12.01
N ARG A 68 1.96 -5.75 -12.84
CA ARG A 68 1.45 -4.37 -12.85
C ARG A 68 0.80 -4.01 -11.52
N LEU A 69 -0.04 -4.90 -10.98
CA LEU A 69 -0.68 -4.72 -9.68
C LEU A 69 0.35 -4.62 -8.55
N ALA A 70 1.32 -5.53 -8.51
CA ALA A 70 2.37 -5.50 -7.50
C ALA A 70 3.18 -4.19 -7.55
N SER A 71 3.49 -3.69 -8.75
CA SER A 71 4.15 -2.39 -8.94
C SER A 71 3.32 -1.23 -8.37
N LEU A 72 2.03 -1.17 -8.69
CA LEU A 72 1.12 -0.14 -8.17
C LEU A 72 1.03 -0.19 -6.63
N LEU A 73 0.89 -1.38 -6.06
CA LEU A 73 0.85 -1.56 -4.60
C LEU A 73 2.15 -1.11 -3.94
N ASN A 74 3.31 -1.42 -4.55
CA ASN A 74 4.61 -0.97 -4.05
C ASN A 74 4.74 0.56 -4.11
N GLN A 75 4.26 1.20 -5.17
CA GLN A 75 4.24 2.66 -5.28
C GLN A 75 3.34 3.30 -4.20
N LEU A 76 2.15 2.74 -3.98
CA LEU A 76 1.22 3.20 -2.93
C LEU A 76 1.84 3.03 -1.53
N ALA A 77 2.48 1.90 -1.27
CA ALA A 77 3.16 1.64 0.00
C ALA A 77 4.33 2.61 0.23
N LYS A 78 5.15 2.86 -0.78
CA LYS A 78 6.24 3.84 -0.71
C LYS A 78 5.72 5.26 -0.43
N ASN A 79 4.66 5.67 -1.11
CA ASN A 79 4.03 6.97 -0.91
C ASN A 79 3.45 7.10 0.51
N ARG A 80 2.87 6.02 1.06
CA ARG A 80 2.37 5.98 2.44
C ARG A 80 3.50 6.05 3.47
N SER A 81 4.60 5.33 3.24
CA SER A 81 5.79 5.38 4.12
C SER A 81 6.50 6.74 4.05
N SER A 82 6.42 7.44 2.93
CA SER A 82 7.03 8.77 2.74
C SER A 82 6.19 9.92 3.30
N ARG A 83 4.99 9.65 3.85
CA ARG A 83 4.22 10.66 4.59
C ARG A 83 4.92 10.95 5.91
N LYS A 84 5.94 11.80 5.86
CA LYS A 84 6.48 12.46 7.05
C LYS A 84 5.34 13.26 7.66
N PHE A 85 5.17 13.12 8.98
CA PHE A 85 4.24 13.99 9.71
C PHE A 85 4.59 15.45 9.40
N PRO A 86 3.59 16.34 9.27
CA PRO A 86 3.85 17.77 9.14
C PRO A 86 4.83 18.21 10.24
N PRO A 87 5.76 19.12 9.94
CA PRO A 87 6.73 19.59 10.93
C PRO A 87 6.05 20.09 12.21
N ASP A 88 4.87 20.71 12.08
CA ASP A 88 4.05 21.17 13.19
C ASP A 88 3.54 20.02 14.08
N THR A 89 3.15 18.90 13.48
CA THR A 89 2.71 17.70 14.21
C THR A 89 3.89 17.02 14.90
N GLN A 90 5.07 17.00 14.26
CA GLN A 90 6.29 16.47 14.89
C GLN A 90 6.70 17.30 16.10
N ALA A 91 6.65 18.63 16.02
CA ALA A 91 6.93 19.52 17.14
C ALA A 91 5.96 19.28 18.31
N LEU A 92 4.67 19.13 18.02
CA LEU A 92 3.65 18.90 19.04
C LEU A 92 3.85 17.55 19.76
N ILE A 93 4.19 16.49 19.02
CA ILE A 93 4.53 15.18 19.60
C ILE A 93 5.76 15.29 20.52
N ILE A 94 6.79 16.00 20.09
CA ILE A 94 8.02 16.17 20.89
C ILE A 94 7.73 16.92 22.19
N VAL A 95 6.97 18.03 22.12
CA VAL A 95 6.57 18.80 23.30
C VAL A 95 5.77 17.94 24.28
N LEU A 96 4.84 17.12 23.76
CA LEU A 96 4.04 16.21 24.59
C LEU A 96 4.90 15.17 25.31
N CYS A 97 5.90 14.59 24.61
CA CYS A 97 6.85 13.64 25.19
C CYS A 97 7.72 14.28 26.29
N ILE A 98 8.20 15.50 26.08
CA ILE A 98 8.99 16.24 27.07
C ILE A 98 8.14 16.53 28.32
N ALA A 99 6.90 16.99 28.13
CA ALA A 99 5.98 17.26 29.24
C ALA A 99 5.69 16.00 30.08
N LEU A 100 5.48 14.85 29.43
CA LEU A 100 5.31 13.56 30.09
C LEU A 100 6.56 13.17 30.90
N ALA A 101 7.75 13.33 30.33
CA ALA A 101 9.00 13.02 31.01
C ALA A 101 9.19 13.88 32.27
N ILE A 102 8.92 15.18 32.19
CA ILE A 102 8.99 16.10 33.34
C ILE A 102 7.97 15.69 34.42
N GLY A 103 6.74 15.36 34.02
CA GLY A 103 5.70 14.90 34.94
C GLY A 103 6.10 13.64 35.70
N ILE A 104 6.63 12.63 35.00
CA ILE A 104 7.14 11.40 35.62
C ILE A 104 8.29 11.71 36.59
N PHE A 105 9.21 12.59 36.20
CA PHE A 105 10.36 12.95 37.04
C PHE A 105 9.94 13.66 38.32
N ALA A 106 8.97 14.57 38.24
CA ALA A 106 8.41 15.27 39.40
C ALA A 106 7.73 14.29 40.37
N VAL A 107 6.92 13.35 39.85
CA VAL A 107 6.27 12.32 40.67
C VAL A 107 7.30 11.43 41.36
N LEU A 108 8.32 10.97 40.64
CA LEU A 108 9.41 10.17 41.22
C LEU A 108 10.16 10.94 42.31
N SER A 109 10.44 12.23 42.07
CA SER A 109 11.14 13.09 43.03
C SER A 109 10.34 13.25 44.33
N VAL A 110 9.02 13.47 44.23
CA VAL A 110 8.11 13.55 45.40
C VAL A 110 8.02 12.21 46.13
N CYS A 111 7.90 11.09 45.40
CA CYS A 111 7.88 9.75 46.00
C CYS A 111 9.16 9.43 46.77
N LEU A 112 10.33 9.74 46.20
CA LEU A 112 11.62 9.55 46.86
C LEU A 112 11.77 10.45 48.08
N TYR A 113 11.31 11.71 47.99
CA TYR A 113 11.37 12.65 49.10
C TYR A 113 10.51 12.17 50.28
N LYS A 114 9.26 11.75 50.02
CA LYS A 114 8.39 11.15 51.06
C LYS A 114 9.01 9.91 51.69
N ARG A 115 9.58 9.00 50.88
CA ARG A 115 10.22 7.79 51.37
C ARG A 115 11.40 8.10 52.30
N LYS A 116 12.23 9.09 51.94
CA LYS A 116 13.36 9.54 52.77
C LYS A 116 12.90 10.17 54.10
N HIS A 117 11.81 10.95 54.08
CA HIS A 117 11.27 11.59 55.29
C HIS A 117 10.66 10.58 56.26
N ILE A 118 9.95 9.56 55.76
CA ILE A 118 9.40 8.46 56.59
C ILE A 118 10.52 7.69 57.28
N ILE A 119 11.59 7.34 56.55
CA ILE A 119 12.75 6.66 57.13
C ILE A 119 13.39 7.52 58.23
N LYS A 120 13.56 8.82 57.99
CA LYS A 120 14.16 9.73 58.97
C LYS A 120 13.30 9.89 60.24
N HIS A 121 11.98 9.90 60.10
CA HIS A 121 11.06 9.99 61.23
C HIS A 121 11.03 8.70 62.06
N ASN A 122 11.12 7.53 61.42
CA ASN A 122 11.16 6.24 62.14
C ASN A 122 12.46 6.06 62.95
N VAL A 123 13.59 6.60 62.47
CA VAL A 123 14.87 6.56 63.21
C VAL A 123 14.83 7.47 64.44
N LEU A 124 14.12 8.60 64.37
CA LEU A 124 14.00 9.57 65.47
C LEU A 124 13.04 9.14 66.59
N ILE A 125 12.20 8.12 66.37
CA ILE A 125 11.30 7.55 67.39
C ILE A 125 11.96 6.33 68.09
N SER A 126 13.06 5.80 67.54
CA SER A 126 13.77 4.63 68.09
C SER A 126 14.97 4.98 69.00
N GLU A 127 15.23 6.26 69.23
CA GLU A 127 16.14 6.79 70.27
C GLU A 127 15.32 7.33 71.45
#